data_AF-A0A3D5ASR3-F1
#
_entry.id   AF-A0A3D5ASR3-F1
#
_cell.length_a   1.000
_cell.length_b   1.000
_cell.length_c   1.000
_cell.angle_alpha   90.00
_cell.angle_beta   90.00
_cell.angle_gamma   90.00
#
_symmetry.space_group_name_H-M   'P 1'
#
loop_
_entity.id
_entity.type
_entity.pdbx_description
1 polymer ?
#
loop_
_entity_poly.entity_id
_entity_poly.type
_entity_poly.pdbx_seq_one_letter_code
_entity_poly.pdbx_strand_id
1 'polypeptide(L)'
;MIDSLLAIGVAAVFLPMSLVTIAPDAPRPWRIVLVLSAIVVHASIGGRRRWPFASFVLMNMALAVQTLAPIAAYRFETAFLPCAALFPVGLYSLCAYGKRWLTWIGIAIGLTGAVMLTIRAAKVWPVESPTSPGFGTPLAWVFFLGLMVTVVFAAWGTARLRRLRMDFYEVLEAEQQERAQRAIA
;
A
#
# COMPACT_ATOMS: atom_id res chain seq x y z
N MET A 1 5.40 -6.50 -19.31
CA MET A 1 6.73 -5.87 -19.28
C MET A 1 6.80 -4.70 -18.29
N ILE A 2 6.00 -3.64 -18.45
CA ILE A 2 6.05 -2.46 -17.57
C ILE A 2 5.80 -2.79 -16.09
N ASP A 3 4.80 -3.64 -15.78
CA ASP A 3 4.51 -4.00 -14.38
C ASP A 3 5.61 -4.83 -13.73
N SER A 4 6.28 -5.68 -14.51
CA SER A 4 7.44 -6.45 -14.05
C SER A 4 8.63 -5.54 -13.78
N LEU A 5 8.90 -4.57 -14.65
CA LEU A 5 9.97 -3.58 -14.45
C LEU A 5 9.72 -2.71 -13.20
N LEU A 6 8.48 -2.25 -13.01
CA LEU A 6 8.09 -1.53 -11.80
C LEU A 6 8.28 -2.40 -10.55
N ALA A 7 7.79 -3.65 -10.59
CA ALA A 7 7.91 -4.56 -9.46
C ALA A 7 9.38 -4.84 -9.11
N ILE A 8 10.23 -5.06 -10.12
CA ILE A 8 11.67 -5.27 -9.94
C ILE A 8 12.34 -4.01 -9.38
N GLY A 9 12.08 -2.83 -9.97
CA GLY A 9 12.69 -1.58 -9.52
C GLY A 9 12.30 -1.22 -8.10
N VAL A 10 11.03 -1.39 -7.75
CA VAL A 10 10.54 -1.21 -6.38
C VAL A 10 11.16 -2.22 -5.43
N ALA A 11 11.23 -3.50 -5.81
CA ALA A 11 11.84 -4.54 -5.00
C ALA A 11 13.33 -4.29 -4.77
N ALA A 12 14.07 -3.81 -5.77
CA ALA A 12 15.49 -3.50 -5.65
C ALA A 12 15.77 -2.45 -4.55
N VAL A 13 14.81 -1.58 -4.24
CA VAL A 13 14.95 -0.55 -3.21
C VAL A 13 14.34 -1.00 -1.88
N PHE A 14 13.06 -1.35 -1.88
CA PHE A 14 12.31 -1.56 -0.65
C PHE A 14 12.55 -2.93 -0.02
N LEU A 15 12.90 -3.96 -0.80
CA LEU A 15 13.14 -5.29 -0.25
C LEU A 15 14.42 -5.31 0.60
N PRO A 16 15.61 -4.87 0.12
CA PRO A 16 16.81 -4.81 0.96
C PRO A 16 16.60 -3.96 2.22
N MET A 17 15.97 -2.79 2.07
CA MET A 17 15.67 -1.92 3.21
C MET A 17 14.80 -2.66 4.24
N SER A 18 13.77 -3.38 3.80
CA SER A 18 12.91 -4.17 4.69
C SER A 18 13.66 -5.31 5.37
N LEU A 19 14.57 -5.99 4.67
CA LEU A 19 15.38 -7.06 5.26
C LEU A 19 16.31 -6.53 6.35
N VAL A 20 16.92 -5.35 6.13
CA VAL A 20 17.79 -4.70 7.12
C VAL A 20 17.02 -4.23 8.35
N THR A 21 15.72 -3.92 8.23
CA THR A 21 14.83 -3.55 9.33
C THR A 21 14.43 -4.74 10.22
N ILE A 22 14.54 -5.98 9.75
CA ILE A 22 14.23 -7.16 10.57
C ILE A 22 15.36 -7.39 11.59
N ALA A 23 15.00 -7.56 12.86
CA ALA A 23 15.97 -7.75 13.93
C ALA A 23 16.67 -9.13 13.82
N PRO A 24 18.01 -9.20 13.87
CA PRO A 24 18.76 -10.45 13.73
C PRO A 24 18.50 -11.42 14.90
N ASP A 25 18.24 -10.87 16.07
CA ASP A 25 17.93 -11.52 17.34
C ASP A 25 16.43 -11.89 17.50
N ALA A 26 15.58 -11.46 16.56
CA ALA A 26 14.18 -11.86 16.57
C ALA A 26 14.02 -13.39 16.50
N PRO A 27 12.98 -13.96 17.14
CA PRO A 27 12.70 -15.39 17.06
C PRO A 27 12.63 -15.85 15.60
N ARG A 28 13.31 -16.97 15.29
CA ARG A 28 13.36 -17.57 13.95
C ARG A 28 12.01 -17.62 13.21
N PRO A 29 10.89 -18.05 13.83
CA PRO A 29 9.60 -18.08 13.12
C PRO A 29 9.17 -16.69 12.64
N TRP A 30 9.33 -15.65 13.46
CA TRP A 30 8.97 -14.29 13.07
C TRP A 30 9.87 -13.74 11.97
N ARG A 31 11.17 -14.05 11.98
CA ARG A 31 12.07 -13.67 10.89
C ARG A 31 11.62 -14.26 9.56
N ILE A 32 11.34 -15.57 9.53
CA ILE A 32 10.87 -16.26 8.32
C ILE A 32 9.56 -15.64 7.84
N VAL A 33 8.59 -15.47 8.73
CA VAL A 33 7.27 -14.90 8.42
C VAL A 33 7.40 -13.47 7.88
N LEU A 34 8.24 -12.63 8.48
CA LEU A 34 8.47 -11.26 8.01
C LEU A 34 9.13 -11.21 6.64
N VAL A 35 10.16 -12.03 6.39
CA VAL A 35 10.81 -12.14 5.08
C VAL A 35 9.80 -12.59 4.02
N LEU A 36 9.03 -13.65 4.29
CA LEU A 36 8.01 -14.14 3.37
C LEU A 36 6.95 -13.08 3.11
N SER A 37 6.49 -12.38 4.15
CA SER A 37 5.52 -11.28 3.99
C SER A 37 6.07 -10.16 3.11
N ALA A 38 7.33 -9.78 3.27
CA ALA A 38 7.96 -8.75 2.44
C ALA A 38 8.03 -9.20 0.97
N ILE A 39 8.37 -10.47 0.70
CA ILE A 39 8.36 -11.04 -0.65
C ILE A 39 6.94 -11.00 -1.23
N VAL A 40 5.92 -11.39 -0.46
CA VAL A 40 4.51 -11.38 -0.90
C VAL A 40 4.04 -9.96 -1.26
N VAL A 41 4.41 -8.94 -0.47
CA VAL A 41 4.09 -7.54 -0.79
C VAL A 41 4.65 -7.16 -2.17
N HIS A 42 5.90 -7.50 -2.47
CA HIS A 42 6.50 -7.19 -3.77
C HIS A 42 5.91 -8.03 -4.91
N ALA A 43 5.69 -9.32 -4.70
CA ALA A 43 5.06 -10.20 -5.68
C ALA A 43 3.64 -9.71 -6.05
N SER A 44 2.91 -9.16 -5.09
CA SER A 44 1.57 -8.61 -5.32
C SER A 44 1.54 -7.48 -6.34
N ILE A 45 2.62 -6.68 -6.44
CA ILE A 45 2.76 -5.58 -7.40
C ILE A 45 2.83 -6.12 -8.84
N GLY A 46 3.47 -7.27 -9.06
CA GLY A 46 3.54 -7.88 -10.38
C GLY A 46 2.17 -8.27 -10.94
N GLY A 47 1.26 -8.74 -10.07
CA GLY A 47 -0.11 -9.16 -10.45
C GLY A 47 -1.15 -8.03 -10.47
N ARG A 48 -0.79 -6.81 -10.00
CA ARG A 48 -1.76 -5.77 -9.60
C ARG A 48 -2.72 -5.30 -10.69
N ARG A 49 -2.36 -5.41 -11.97
CA ARG A 49 -3.21 -5.01 -13.10
C ARG A 49 -4.10 -6.15 -13.61
N ARG A 50 -3.56 -7.37 -13.63
CA ARG A 50 -4.27 -8.56 -14.14
C ARG A 50 -5.22 -9.15 -13.12
N TRP A 51 -4.84 -9.14 -11.85
CA TRP A 51 -5.60 -9.70 -10.72
C TRP A 51 -5.69 -8.70 -9.56
N PRO A 52 -6.25 -7.49 -9.77
CA PRO A 52 -6.17 -6.39 -8.81
C PRO A 52 -6.71 -6.75 -7.42
N PHE A 53 -7.81 -7.50 -7.36
CA PHE A 53 -8.39 -7.95 -6.09
C PHE A 53 -7.48 -8.94 -5.36
N ALA A 54 -7.04 -10.01 -6.04
CA ALA A 54 -6.20 -11.04 -5.42
C ALA A 54 -4.85 -10.46 -4.97
N SER A 55 -4.21 -9.64 -5.79
CA SER A 55 -2.99 -8.90 -5.42
C SER A 55 -3.20 -8.04 -4.19
N PHE A 56 -4.29 -7.26 -4.15
CA PHE A 56 -4.56 -6.39 -3.00
C PHE A 56 -4.81 -7.19 -1.72
N VAL A 57 -5.56 -8.29 -1.78
CA VAL A 57 -5.79 -9.16 -0.62
C VAL A 57 -4.47 -9.75 -0.11
N LEU A 58 -3.64 -10.32 -1.00
CA LEU A 58 -2.34 -10.88 -0.62
C LEU A 58 -1.42 -9.84 0.02
N MET A 59 -1.37 -8.63 -0.55
CA MET A 59 -0.61 -7.52 0.01
C MET A 59 -1.10 -7.17 1.42
N ASN A 60 -2.41 -7.02 1.62
CA ASN A 60 -2.97 -6.66 2.93
C ASN A 60 -2.78 -7.76 3.97
N MET A 61 -2.88 -9.03 3.59
CA MET A 61 -2.56 -10.15 4.49
C MET A 61 -1.10 -10.09 4.95
N ALA A 62 -0.16 -9.83 4.02
CA ALA A 62 1.24 -9.68 4.35
C ALA A 62 1.52 -8.45 5.24
N LEU A 63 0.88 -7.32 4.96
CA LEU A 63 1.01 -6.10 5.77
C LEU A 63 0.36 -6.26 7.16
N ALA A 64 -0.75 -7.00 7.26
CA ALA A 64 -1.38 -7.33 8.54
C ALA A 64 -0.44 -8.20 9.39
N VAL A 65 0.21 -9.20 8.78
CA VAL A 65 1.24 -10.02 9.44
C VAL A 65 2.38 -9.14 9.98
N GLN A 66 2.88 -8.20 9.18
CA GLN A 66 3.91 -7.24 9.64
C GLN A 66 3.38 -6.40 10.81
N THR A 67 2.16 -5.90 10.71
CA THR A 67 1.52 -5.07 11.76
C THR A 67 1.24 -5.86 13.04
N LEU A 68 1.10 -7.18 12.99
CA LEU A 68 0.88 -8.04 14.16
C LEU A 68 2.16 -8.63 14.75
N ALA A 69 3.26 -8.64 13.99
CA ALA A 69 4.54 -9.16 14.47
C ALA A 69 5.03 -8.39 15.71
N PRO A 70 5.69 -9.06 16.68
CA PRO A 70 6.20 -8.41 17.89
C PRO A 70 7.06 -7.19 17.55
N ILE A 71 6.96 -6.11 18.34
CA ILE A 71 7.76 -4.90 18.11
C ILE A 71 9.27 -5.22 18.18
N ALA A 72 9.66 -6.10 19.09
CA ALA A 72 11.04 -6.60 19.21
C ALA A 72 11.55 -7.37 17.96
N ALA A 73 10.69 -7.71 17.00
CA ALA A 73 11.12 -8.31 15.74
C ALA A 73 11.70 -7.28 14.74
N TYR A 74 11.67 -5.99 15.08
CA TYR A 74 12.06 -4.87 14.25
C TYR A 74 13.27 -4.13 14.86
N ARG A 75 14.12 -3.58 13.98
CA ARG A 75 15.21 -2.66 14.34
C ARG A 75 14.75 -1.22 14.21
N PHE A 76 15.57 -0.30 14.74
CA PHE A 76 15.43 1.15 14.57
C PHE A 76 14.09 1.73 15.03
N GLU A 77 13.44 1.06 15.99
CA GLU A 77 12.14 1.48 16.53
C GLU A 77 11.12 1.76 15.42
N THR A 78 11.08 0.93 14.37
CA THR A 78 10.14 1.14 13.28
C THR A 78 8.79 0.49 13.59
N ALA A 79 7.69 1.19 13.27
CA ALA A 79 6.35 0.63 13.37
C ALA A 79 6.00 -0.36 12.23
N PHE A 80 6.74 -0.39 11.13
CA PHE A 80 6.44 -1.23 9.96
C PHE A 80 7.68 -1.44 9.09
N LEU A 81 7.64 -2.45 8.22
CA LEU A 81 8.69 -2.63 7.20
C LEU A 81 8.55 -1.55 6.10
N PRO A 82 9.66 -1.02 5.58
CA PRO A 82 9.68 -0.09 4.45
C PRO A 82 8.79 -0.47 3.26
N CYS A 83 8.63 -1.77 2.96
CA CYS A 83 7.73 -2.23 1.90
C CYS A 83 6.25 -1.89 2.11
N ALA A 84 5.83 -1.49 3.32
CA ALA A 84 4.48 -0.97 3.58
C ALA A 84 4.17 0.31 2.77
N ALA A 85 5.21 1.04 2.33
CA ALA A 85 5.08 2.17 1.41
C ALA A 85 4.45 1.79 0.05
N LEU A 86 4.32 0.50 -0.26
CA LEU A 86 3.69 0.00 -1.48
C LEU A 86 2.17 -0.15 -1.37
N PHE A 87 1.61 -0.03 -0.16
CA PHE A 87 0.18 -0.08 0.07
C PHE A 87 -0.62 0.88 -0.87
N PRO A 88 -0.24 2.15 -1.06
CA PRO A 88 -0.97 3.08 -1.92
C PRO A 88 -1.01 2.63 -3.38
N VAL A 89 0.05 1.95 -3.84
CA VAL A 89 0.12 1.40 -5.21
C VAL A 89 -0.87 0.25 -5.38
N GLY A 90 -0.98 -0.62 -4.37
CA GLY A 90 -1.96 -1.70 -4.37
C GLY A 90 -3.39 -1.18 -4.30
N LEU A 91 -3.67 -0.21 -3.40
CA LEU A 91 -4.98 0.43 -3.29
C LEU A 91 -5.38 1.15 -4.58
N TYR A 92 -4.45 1.92 -5.15
CA TYR A 92 -4.63 2.54 -6.46
C TYR A 92 -5.00 1.50 -7.51
N SER A 93 -4.29 0.36 -7.55
CA SER A 93 -4.52 -0.67 -8.57
C SER A 93 -5.88 -1.34 -8.40
N LEU A 94 -6.30 -1.64 -7.16
CA LEU A 94 -7.66 -2.11 -6.88
C LEU A 94 -8.71 -1.08 -7.35
N CYS A 95 -8.52 0.17 -6.97
CA CYS A 95 -9.43 1.26 -7.29
C CYS A 95 -9.41 1.62 -8.77
N ALA A 96 -8.35 1.37 -9.54
CA ALA A 96 -8.24 1.72 -10.95
C ALA A 96 -8.69 0.58 -11.89
N TYR A 97 -8.37 -0.68 -11.55
CA TYR A 97 -8.60 -1.84 -12.41
C TYR A 97 -9.67 -2.81 -11.89
N GLY A 98 -10.07 -2.70 -10.61
CA GLY A 98 -11.08 -3.57 -10.02
C GLY A 98 -12.53 -3.18 -10.33
N LYS A 99 -13.49 -3.92 -9.76
CA LYS A 99 -14.92 -3.56 -9.80
C LYS A 99 -15.20 -2.29 -8.97
N ARG A 100 -16.20 -1.49 -9.35
CA ARG A 100 -16.52 -0.21 -8.68
C ARG A 100 -16.81 -0.36 -7.18
N TRP A 101 -17.51 -1.41 -6.76
CA TRP A 101 -17.83 -1.67 -5.36
C TRP A 101 -16.61 -2.05 -4.50
N LEU A 102 -15.56 -2.64 -5.10
CA LEU A 102 -14.32 -2.98 -4.39
C LEU A 102 -13.56 -1.74 -3.91
N THR A 103 -13.81 -0.58 -4.52
CA THR A 103 -13.24 0.71 -4.11
C THR A 103 -13.57 1.01 -2.65
N TRP A 104 -14.82 0.85 -2.24
CA TRP A 104 -15.25 1.15 -0.87
C TRP A 104 -14.64 0.18 0.14
N ILE A 105 -14.50 -1.09 -0.24
CA ILE A 105 -13.81 -2.09 0.58
C ILE A 105 -12.33 -1.75 0.71
N GLY A 106 -11.67 -1.35 -0.38
CA GLY A 106 -10.28 -0.92 -0.35
C GLY A 106 -10.03 0.28 0.55
N ILE A 107 -10.92 1.29 0.50
CA ILE A 107 -10.88 2.45 1.40
C ILE A 107 -11.07 2.00 2.84
N ALA A 108 -12.10 1.19 3.13
CA ALA A 108 -12.35 0.71 4.49
C ALA A 108 -11.12 -0.04 5.06
N ILE A 109 -10.54 -0.96 4.29
CA ILE A 109 -9.32 -1.67 4.66
C ILE A 109 -8.15 -0.69 4.89
N GLY A 110 -7.99 0.31 4.02
CA GLY A 110 -6.95 1.33 4.19
C GLY A 110 -7.12 2.17 5.45
N LEU A 111 -8.34 2.58 5.77
CA LEU A 111 -8.64 3.32 7.00
C LEU A 111 -8.42 2.45 8.25
N THR A 112 -8.83 1.18 8.21
CA THR A 112 -8.52 0.22 9.28
C THR A 112 -7.02 0.06 9.46
N GLY A 113 -6.27 -0.10 8.37
CA GLY A 113 -4.81 -0.16 8.39
C GLY A 113 -4.18 1.11 8.97
N ALA A 114 -4.68 2.29 8.62
CA ALA A 114 -4.21 3.56 9.18
C ALA A 114 -4.39 3.64 10.70
N VAL A 115 -5.54 3.19 11.21
CA VAL A 115 -5.81 3.12 12.65
C VAL A 115 -4.88 2.11 13.33
N MET A 116 -4.77 0.89 12.78
CA MET A 116 -3.90 -0.16 13.33
C MET A 116 -2.44 0.29 13.37
N LEU A 117 -1.96 0.94 12.31
CA LEU A 117 -0.59 1.43 12.22
C LEU A 117 -0.33 2.57 13.20
N THR A 118 -1.30 3.46 13.41
CA THR A 118 -1.23 4.52 14.42
C THR A 118 -1.16 3.95 15.82
N ILE A 119 -2.01 2.97 16.14
CA ILE A 119 -1.98 2.28 17.44
C ILE A 119 -0.62 1.61 17.65
N ARG A 120 -0.08 0.98 16.61
CA ARG A 120 1.25 0.36 16.66
C ARG A 120 2.36 1.41 16.85
N ALA A 121 2.30 2.53 16.13
CA ALA A 121 3.25 3.64 16.27
C ALA A 121 3.26 4.18 17.71
N ALA A 122 2.11 4.35 18.35
CA ALA A 122 2.01 4.79 19.75
C ALA A 122 2.66 3.81 20.75
N LYS A 123 2.69 2.51 20.44
CA LYS A 123 3.38 1.50 21.25
C LYS A 123 4.89 1.47 21.03
N VAL A 124 5.33 1.80 19.81
CA VAL A 124 6.74 1.83 19.44
C VAL A 124 7.41 3.10 19.96
N TRP A 125 6.71 4.23 19.88
CA TRP A 125 7.15 5.54 20.38
C TRP A 125 6.20 6.02 21.48
N PRO A 126 6.31 5.50 22.72
CA PRO A 126 5.51 6.00 23.85
C PRO A 126 5.91 7.42 24.24
N VAL A 127 5.05 8.12 24.99
CA VAL A 127 5.26 9.52 25.46
C VAL A 127 6.60 9.68 26.18
N GLU A 128 6.98 8.68 26.97
CA GLU A 128 8.19 8.68 27.79
C GLU A 128 9.43 8.17 27.02
N SER A 129 9.33 7.93 25.71
CA SER A 129 10.42 7.35 24.93
C SER A 129 11.67 8.25 24.94
N PRO A 130 12.79 7.80 25.51
CA PRO A 130 14.02 8.60 25.58
C PRO A 130 14.75 8.68 24.22
N THR A 131 14.43 7.79 23.28
CA THR A 131 15.10 7.63 21.98
C THR A 131 14.41 8.39 20.84
N SER A 132 13.16 8.82 21.03
CA SER A 132 12.38 9.54 20.01
C SER A 132 11.61 10.75 20.58
N PRO A 133 12.30 11.78 21.11
CA PRO A 133 11.64 12.96 21.66
C PRO A 133 10.80 13.66 20.59
N GLY A 134 9.47 13.69 20.76
CA GLY A 134 8.53 14.33 19.83
C GLY A 134 7.53 13.38 19.15
N PHE A 135 7.92 12.13 18.86
CA PHE A 135 7.01 11.13 18.25
C PHE A 135 6.08 10.47 19.26
N GLY A 136 6.37 10.58 20.56
CA GLY A 136 5.54 10.05 21.64
C GLY A 136 4.37 10.95 22.06
N THR A 137 4.11 12.07 21.38
CA THR A 137 3.03 12.97 21.81
C THR A 137 1.67 12.56 21.23
N PRO A 138 0.54 12.78 21.94
CA PRO A 138 -0.79 12.57 21.38
C PRO A 138 -1.01 13.33 20.06
N LEU A 139 -0.46 14.54 19.95
CA LEU A 139 -0.53 15.34 18.73
C LEU A 139 0.22 14.67 17.55
N ALA A 140 1.40 14.09 17.80
CA ALA A 140 2.14 13.36 16.77
C ALA A 140 1.38 12.13 16.26
N TRP A 141 0.68 11.41 17.15
CA TRP A 141 -0.13 10.26 16.75
C TRP A 141 -1.37 10.67 15.94
N VAL A 142 -2.04 11.76 16.32
CA VAL A 142 -3.14 12.33 15.53
C VAL A 142 -2.65 12.79 14.16
N PHE A 143 -1.49 13.45 14.09
CA PHE A 143 -0.86 13.84 12.84
C PHE A 143 -0.52 12.63 11.96
N PHE A 144 0.06 11.58 12.55
CA PHE A 144 0.38 10.34 11.85
C PHE A 144 -0.87 9.65 11.30
N LEU A 145 -1.96 9.58 12.08
CA LEU A 145 -3.25 9.09 11.60
C LEU A 145 -3.75 9.90 10.42
N GLY A 146 -3.74 11.24 10.54
CA GLY A 146 -4.13 12.16 9.48
C GLY A 146 -3.33 11.91 8.20
N LEU A 147 -2.00 11.75 8.31
CA LEU A 147 -1.11 11.45 7.19
C LEU A 147 -1.48 10.11 6.53
N MET A 148 -1.71 9.04 7.31
CA MET A 148 -2.08 7.74 6.76
C MET A 148 -3.45 7.79 6.06
N VAL A 149 -4.41 8.51 6.63
CA VAL A 149 -5.72 8.76 6.01
C VAL A 149 -5.56 9.53 4.70
N THR A 150 -4.72 10.57 4.66
CA THR A 150 -4.40 11.31 3.43
C THR A 150 -3.81 10.40 2.37
N VAL A 151 -2.90 9.49 2.73
CA VAL A 151 -2.31 8.51 1.79
C VAL A 151 -3.38 7.60 1.17
N VAL A 152 -4.35 7.13 1.96
CA VAL A 152 -5.49 6.33 1.47
C VAL A 152 -6.32 7.12 0.45
N PHE A 153 -6.70 8.35 0.79
CA PHE A 153 -7.50 9.20 -0.09
C PHE A 153 -6.74 9.68 -1.33
N ALA A 154 -5.43 9.90 -1.24
CA ALA A 154 -4.60 10.24 -2.40
C ALA A 154 -4.54 9.08 -3.41
N ALA A 155 -4.33 7.85 -2.93
CA ALA A 155 -4.34 6.66 -3.77
C ALA A 155 -5.70 6.43 -4.44
N TRP A 156 -6.79 6.61 -3.69
CA TRP A 156 -8.14 6.54 -4.22
C TRP A 156 -8.44 7.65 -5.25
N GLY A 157 -8.13 8.90 -4.91
CA GLY A 157 -8.42 10.07 -5.74
C GLY A 157 -7.70 10.00 -7.08
N THR A 158 -6.43 9.61 -7.07
CA THR A 158 -5.65 9.39 -8.31
C THR A 158 -6.21 8.25 -9.16
N ALA A 159 -6.68 7.17 -8.54
CA ALA A 159 -7.34 6.07 -9.25
C ALA A 159 -8.68 6.52 -9.88
N ARG A 160 -9.46 7.35 -9.18
CA ARG A 160 -10.72 7.91 -9.68
C ARG A 160 -10.48 8.83 -10.87
N LEU A 161 -9.48 9.72 -10.80
CA LEU A 161 -9.09 10.57 -11.92
C LEU A 161 -8.69 9.76 -13.15
N ARG A 162 -7.97 8.65 -12.97
CA ARG A 162 -7.65 7.75 -14.08
C ARG A 162 -8.91 7.16 -14.72
N ARG A 163 -9.86 6.66 -13.93
CA ARG A 163 -11.10 6.09 -14.48
C ARG A 163 -11.88 7.13 -15.27
N LEU A 164 -12.06 8.31 -14.70
CA LEU A 164 -12.75 9.42 -15.39
C LEU A 164 -12.08 9.72 -16.73
N ARG A 165 -10.74 9.80 -16.78
CA ARG A 165 -10.02 10.01 -18.04
C ARG A 165 -10.29 8.90 -19.06
N MET A 166 -10.27 7.64 -18.64
CA MET A 166 -10.57 6.51 -19.55
C MET A 166 -12.00 6.56 -20.07
N ASP A 167 -12.98 6.84 -19.20
CA ASP A 167 -14.38 6.98 -19.59
C ASP A 167 -14.54 8.12 -20.64
N PHE A 168 -13.81 9.24 -20.48
CA PHE A 168 -13.80 10.31 -21.49
C PHE A 168 -13.14 9.90 -22.81
N TYR A 169 -12.03 9.15 -22.76
CA TYR A 169 -11.38 8.66 -23.98
C TYR A 169 -12.30 7.72 -24.77
N GLU A 170 -13.02 6.82 -24.09
CA GLU A 170 -13.96 5.90 -24.74
C GLU A 170 -15.09 6.64 -25.46
N VAL A 171 -15.62 7.72 -24.86
CA VAL A 171 -16.63 8.57 -25.50
C VAL A 171 -16.06 9.29 -26.74
N LEU A 172 -14.85 9.85 -26.64
CA LEU A 172 -14.22 10.53 -27.76
C LEU A 172 -13.90 9.58 -28.93
N GLU A 173 -13.44 8.37 -28.64
CA GLU A 173 -13.21 7.34 -29.65
C GLU A 173 -14.51 6.93 -30.36
N ALA A 174 -15.60 6.77 -29.61
CA ALA A 174 -16.92 6.45 -30.17
C ALA A 174 -17.43 7.56 -31.12
N GLU A 175 -17.31 8.83 -30.71
CA GLU A 175 -17.68 9.96 -31.57
C GLU A 175 -16.83 10.04 -32.85
N GLN A 176 -15.51 9.79 -32.74
CA GLN A 176 -14.64 9.80 -33.91
C GLN A 176 -14.99 8.67 -34.90
N GLN A 177 -15.30 7.48 -34.38
CA GLN A 177 -15.75 6.35 -35.20
C GLN A 177 -17.07 6.67 -35.90
N GLU A 178 -18.04 7.29 -35.21
CA GLU A 178 -19.31 7.68 -35.81
C GLU A 178 -19.13 8.74 -36.90
N ARG A 179 -18.28 9.75 -36.67
CA ARG A 179 -17.97 10.78 -37.69
C ARG A 179 -17.28 10.18 -38.90
N ALA A 180 -16.34 9.24 -38.70
CA ALA A 180 -15.67 8.55 -39.79
C ALA A 180 -16.65 7.72 -40.62
N GLN A 181 -17.61 7.03 -39.98
CA GLN A 181 -18.66 6.28 -40.68
C GLN A 181 -19.57 7.20 -41.51
N ARG A 182 -19.99 8.35 -40.97
CA ARG A 182 -20.80 9.33 -41.69
C ARG A 182 -20.09 9.99 -42.88
N ALA A 183 -18.76 10.05 -42.88
CA ALA A 183 -17.99 10.61 -44.00
C ALA A 183 -17.77 9.60 -45.15
N ILE A 184 -17.95 8.31 -44.89
CA ILE A 184 -17.81 7.23 -45.88
C ILE A 184 -19.17 6.86 -46.51
N ALA A 185 -20.27 7.07 -45.78
CA ALA A 185 -21.65 6.89 -46.25
C ALA A 185 -22.11 8.05 -47.15
#